data_AF-A0A7S3EY38-F1
#
_entry.id   AF-A0A7S3EY38-F1
#
_cell.length_a   1.000
_cell.length_b   1.000
_cell.length_c   1.000
_cell.angle_alpha   90.00
_cell.angle_beta   90.00
_cell.angle_gamma   90.00
#
_symmetry.space_group_name_H-M   'P 1'
#
loop_
_entity.id
_entity.type
_entity.pdbx_description
1 polymer ?
#
loop_
_entity_poly.entity_id
_entity_poly.type
_entity_poly.pdbx_seq_one_letter_code
_entity_poly.pdbx_strand_id
1 'polypeptide(L)'
;PEDGLLAGQWEFPNTLIASDKDQIPEDPGASVRSTAFEEILCGGGVDPTSLIGREDIPQTVEHIFTHVRHTMHVERACVPSAAVPWVHAGRSWCWMGPAQMASVGVTAGVKKVIAAVCDQSRPIPKGAAVTKRKRATNDGSQPTLSSFFGKS
;
A
#
# COMPACT_ATOMS: atom_id res chain seq x y z
N PRO A 1 12.17 -13.58 -0.62
CA PRO A 1 12.45 -14.96 -0.14
C PRO A 1 13.05 -15.81 -1.28
N GLU A 2 13.92 -16.77 -0.96
CA GLU A 2 14.47 -17.70 -1.96
C GLU A 2 13.42 -18.72 -2.41
N ASP A 3 12.55 -19.15 -1.49
CA ASP A 3 11.45 -20.09 -1.74
C ASP A 3 10.10 -19.62 -1.15
N GLY A 4 9.00 -20.18 -1.66
CA GLY A 4 7.63 -19.94 -1.19
C GLY A 4 6.74 -19.15 -2.15
N LEU A 5 5.47 -18.95 -1.77
CA LEU A 5 4.41 -18.39 -2.62
C LEU A 5 4.73 -17.00 -3.19
N LEU A 6 5.54 -16.21 -2.49
CA LEU A 6 5.95 -14.86 -2.87
C LEU A 6 7.46 -14.75 -3.12
N ALA A 7 8.17 -15.87 -3.30
CA ALA A 7 9.58 -15.84 -3.66
C ALA A 7 9.81 -15.20 -5.03
N GLY A 8 10.95 -14.53 -5.18
CA GLY A 8 11.34 -13.84 -6.42
C GLY A 8 10.53 -12.58 -6.78
N GLN A 9 9.47 -12.24 -6.04
CA GLN A 9 8.70 -11.02 -6.27
C GLN A 9 9.33 -9.83 -5.57
N TRP A 10 9.28 -8.67 -6.22
CA TRP A 10 9.73 -7.42 -5.63
C TRP A 10 8.60 -6.73 -4.86
N GLU A 11 8.99 -6.11 -3.74
CA GLU A 11 8.10 -5.35 -2.86
C GLU A 11 8.70 -4.00 -2.50
N PHE A 12 7.85 -3.08 -2.05
CA PHE A 12 8.36 -1.86 -1.42
C PHE A 12 8.96 -2.20 -0.06
N PRO A 13 10.08 -1.54 0.31
CA PRO A 13 10.62 -1.65 1.66
C PRO A 13 9.54 -1.31 2.69
N ASN A 14 9.38 -2.19 3.68
CA ASN A 14 8.36 -2.05 4.70
C ASN A 14 8.88 -2.57 6.05
N THR A 15 8.23 -2.12 7.11
CA THR A 15 8.44 -2.61 8.48
C THR A 15 7.09 -2.74 9.16
N LEU A 16 7.04 -3.60 10.17
CA LEU A 16 5.82 -3.90 10.89
C LEU A 16 5.69 -2.95 12.09
N ILE A 17 4.60 -2.18 12.11
CA ILE A 17 4.36 -1.15 13.13
C ILE A 17 3.46 -1.65 14.26
N ALA A 18 2.65 -2.69 14.02
CA ALA A 18 1.83 -3.35 15.03
C ALA A 18 1.73 -4.85 14.73
N SER A 19 2.09 -5.69 15.70
CA SER A 19 2.08 -7.16 15.59
C SER A 19 0.96 -7.82 16.39
N ASP A 20 0.41 -7.10 17.38
CA ASP A 20 -0.68 -7.62 18.19
C ASP A 20 -2.02 -7.42 17.48
N LYS A 21 -2.70 -8.52 17.18
CA LYS A 21 -3.97 -8.54 16.45
C LYS A 21 -5.08 -7.81 17.20
N ASP A 22 -4.98 -7.73 18.52
CA ASP A 22 -6.01 -7.19 19.38
C ASP A 22 -5.77 -5.71 19.75
N GLN A 23 -4.63 -5.15 19.34
CA GLN A 23 -4.23 -3.76 19.62
C GLN A 23 -3.61 -3.09 18.39
N ILE A 24 -4.28 -3.20 17.24
CA ILE A 24 -3.88 -2.45 16.03
C ILE A 24 -4.60 -1.10 16.06
N PRO A 25 -3.93 0.01 16.40
CA PRO A 25 -4.54 1.32 16.25
C PRO A 25 -4.82 1.59 14.76
N GLU A 26 -5.94 2.26 14.45
CA GLU A 26 -6.24 2.70 13.06
C GLU A 26 -5.11 3.58 12.49
N ASP A 27 -4.45 4.34 13.36
CA ASP A 27 -3.22 5.04 13.07
C ASP A 27 -2.20 4.86 14.23
N PRO A 28 -1.03 4.24 14.01
CA PRO A 28 0.04 4.14 15.01
C PRO A 28 0.67 5.49 15.40
N GLY A 29 0.33 6.57 14.69
CA GLY A 29 0.78 7.93 14.95
C GLY A 29 2.03 8.32 14.16
N ALA A 30 2.10 9.59 13.77
CA ALA A 30 3.14 10.11 12.87
C ALA A 30 4.58 9.87 13.36
N SER A 31 4.82 9.94 14.67
CA SER A 31 6.14 9.70 15.24
C SER A 31 6.61 8.25 15.02
N VAL A 32 5.72 7.27 15.27
CA VAL A 32 6.02 5.85 15.09
C VAL A 32 6.26 5.54 13.60
N ARG A 33 5.39 6.07 12.73
CA ARG A 33 5.58 5.92 11.28
C ARG A 33 6.89 6.53 10.80
N SER A 34 7.27 7.68 11.36
CA SER A 34 8.53 8.33 10.99
C SER A 34 9.77 7.55 11.40
N THR A 35 9.79 7.01 12.62
CA THR A 35 10.89 6.15 13.06
C THR A 35 10.98 4.90 12.19
N ALA A 36 9.84 4.26 11.89
CA ALA A 36 9.77 3.10 11.01
C ALA A 36 10.29 3.40 9.59
N PHE A 37 9.95 4.57 9.06
CA PHE A 37 10.41 5.02 7.75
C PHE A 37 11.93 5.25 7.72
N GLU A 38 12.49 5.89 8.74
CA GLU A 38 13.94 6.08 8.86
C GLU A 38 14.68 4.76 9.01
N GLU A 39 14.15 3.81 9.79
CA GLU A 39 14.72 2.46 9.93
C GLU A 39 14.78 1.74 8.59
N ILE A 40 13.71 1.82 7.79
CA ILE A 40 13.66 1.23 6.45
C ILE A 40 14.75 1.81 5.54
N LEU A 41 14.92 3.14 5.54
CA LEU A 41 15.91 3.81 4.71
C LEU A 41 17.34 3.47 5.13
N CYS A 42 17.62 3.51 6.43
CA CYS A 42 18.89 3.06 6.99
C CYS A 42 19.17 1.59 6.62
N GLY A 43 18.15 0.73 6.67
CA GLY A 43 18.25 -0.68 6.24
C GLY A 43 18.49 -0.87 4.74
N GLY A 44 18.26 0.17 3.93
CA GLY A 44 18.63 0.22 2.51
C GLY A 44 19.94 0.96 2.24
N GLY A 45 20.64 1.43 3.27
CA GLY A 45 21.83 2.27 3.11
C GLY A 45 21.53 3.65 2.52
N VAL A 46 20.30 4.14 2.66
CA VAL A 46 19.87 5.47 2.23
C VAL A 46 19.85 6.41 3.43
N ASP A 47 20.53 7.56 3.31
CA ASP A 47 20.53 8.60 4.34
C ASP A 47 19.18 9.33 4.38
N PRO A 48 18.43 9.30 5.49
CA PRO A 48 17.14 10.00 5.61
C PRO A 48 17.23 11.52 5.44
N THR A 49 18.40 12.12 5.66
CA THR A 49 18.59 13.57 5.49
C THR A 49 18.69 13.99 4.02
N SER A 50 18.93 13.03 3.11
CA SER A 50 19.03 13.29 1.66
C SER A 50 17.67 13.39 0.96
N LEU A 51 16.58 13.14 1.67
CA LEU A 51 15.24 13.07 1.10
C LEU A 51 14.69 14.43 0.69
N ILE A 52 13.93 14.43 -0.39
CA ILE A 52 13.23 15.60 -0.91
C ILE A 52 11.73 15.30 -0.96
N GLY A 53 10.92 16.21 -0.43
CA GLY A 53 9.46 16.15 -0.57
C GLY A 53 8.82 14.93 0.10
N ARG A 54 9.25 14.61 1.34
CA ARG A 54 8.61 13.55 2.13
C ARG A 54 7.17 13.93 2.46
N GLU A 55 6.25 13.01 2.19
CA GLU A 55 4.83 13.21 2.47
C GLU A 55 4.10 11.89 2.76
N ASP A 56 3.10 11.99 3.63
CA ASP A 56 2.19 10.90 3.96
C ASP A 56 1.10 10.79 2.90
N ILE A 57 0.82 9.56 2.45
CA ILE A 57 -0.37 9.28 1.65
C ILE A 57 -1.56 9.14 2.60
N PRO A 58 -2.57 10.01 2.53
CA PRO A 58 -3.65 10.06 3.53
C PRO A 58 -4.49 8.79 3.62
N GLN A 59 -4.61 8.05 2.51
CA GLN A 59 -5.39 6.81 2.49
C GLN A 59 -4.51 5.61 2.78
N THR A 60 -4.88 4.86 3.80
CA THR A 60 -4.30 3.55 4.11
C THR A 60 -4.63 2.56 2.99
N VAL A 61 -3.65 1.73 2.63
CA VAL A 61 -3.81 0.72 1.58
C VAL A 61 -4.01 -0.64 2.23
N GLU A 62 -5.12 -1.31 1.90
CA GLU A 62 -5.39 -2.65 2.41
C GLU A 62 -5.12 -3.73 1.37
N HIS A 63 -4.42 -4.78 1.81
CA HIS A 63 -4.23 -6.00 1.05
C HIS A 63 -4.69 -7.21 1.88
N ILE A 64 -5.80 -7.80 1.45
CA ILE A 64 -6.44 -8.94 2.10
C ILE A 64 -6.06 -10.22 1.35
N PHE A 65 -5.40 -11.13 2.05
CA PHE A 65 -5.23 -12.54 1.71
C PHE A 65 -6.35 -13.36 2.36
N THR A 66 -6.43 -14.66 2.05
CA THR A 66 -7.50 -15.54 2.54
C THR A 66 -7.68 -15.51 4.06
N HIS A 67 -6.59 -15.36 4.82
CA HIS A 67 -6.61 -15.40 6.29
C HIS A 67 -5.86 -14.25 6.96
N VAL A 68 -5.35 -13.28 6.18
CA VAL A 68 -4.48 -12.21 6.67
C VAL A 68 -4.87 -10.90 6.00
N ARG A 69 -5.05 -9.85 6.78
CA ARG A 69 -5.22 -8.47 6.28
C ARG A 69 -3.96 -7.67 6.60
N HIS A 70 -3.32 -7.15 5.56
CA HIS A 70 -2.27 -6.14 5.68
C HIS A 70 -2.90 -4.75 5.52
N THR A 71 -2.66 -3.91 6.51
CA THR A 71 -3.03 -2.49 6.50
C THR A 71 -1.73 -1.70 6.41
N MET A 72 -1.53 -1.00 5.29
CA MET A 72 -0.27 -0.33 4.95
C MET A 72 -0.45 1.18 5.01
N HIS A 73 0.32 1.84 5.87
CA HIS A 73 0.52 3.28 5.82
C HIS A 73 1.66 3.57 4.83
N VAL A 74 1.38 4.44 3.86
CA VAL A 74 2.31 4.71 2.77
C VAL A 74 2.87 6.11 2.93
N GLU A 75 4.19 6.22 2.94
CA GLU A 75 4.90 7.48 2.82
C GLU A 75 5.69 7.48 1.51
N ARG A 76 5.82 8.65 0.87
CA ARG A 76 6.66 8.81 -0.32
C ARG A 76 7.68 9.92 -0.12
N ALA A 77 8.85 9.75 -0.71
CA ALA A 77 9.91 10.75 -0.76
C ALA A 77 10.76 10.54 -2.02
N CYS A 78 11.44 11.58 -2.47
CA CYS A 78 12.43 11.50 -3.53
C CYS A 78 13.82 11.35 -2.93
N VAL A 79 14.61 10.38 -3.43
CA VAL A 79 16.01 10.21 -3.07
C VAL A 79 16.87 10.64 -4.25
N PRO A 80 17.83 11.56 -4.09
CA PRO A 80 18.79 11.89 -5.14
C PRO A 80 19.80 10.74 -5.26
N SER A 81 19.45 9.72 -6.05
CA SER A 81 20.26 8.51 -6.23
C SER A 81 20.33 8.11 -7.70
N ALA A 82 21.42 7.43 -8.08
CA ALA A 82 21.54 6.80 -9.37
C ALA A 82 20.68 5.53 -9.42
N ALA A 83 20.02 5.27 -10.55
CA ALA A 83 19.12 4.12 -10.74
C ALA A 83 19.85 2.76 -10.88
N VAL A 84 20.85 2.50 -10.04
CA VAL A 84 21.68 1.32 -10.09
C VAL A 84 21.26 0.36 -8.97
N PRO A 85 20.98 -0.92 -9.25
CA PRO A 85 20.75 -1.93 -8.22
C PRO A 85 21.93 -2.06 -7.26
N TRP A 86 21.65 -2.30 -5.98
CA TRP A 86 22.68 -2.47 -4.96
C TRP A 86 22.29 -3.53 -3.94
N VAL A 87 23.27 -3.95 -3.14
CA VAL A 87 23.07 -4.88 -2.02
C VAL A 87 23.44 -4.16 -0.74
N HIS A 88 22.55 -4.22 0.25
CA HIS A 88 22.79 -3.67 1.58
C HIS A 88 22.16 -4.60 2.62
N ALA A 89 22.88 -4.87 3.71
CA ALA A 89 22.46 -5.78 4.79
C ALA A 89 21.93 -7.15 4.29
N GLY A 90 22.57 -7.71 3.25
CA GLY A 90 22.16 -8.99 2.65
C GLY A 90 20.87 -8.97 1.84
N ARG A 91 20.26 -7.79 1.64
CA ARG A 91 19.08 -7.60 0.79
C ARG A 91 19.45 -6.93 -0.52
N SER A 92 18.77 -7.33 -1.58
CA SER A 92 18.89 -6.67 -2.89
C SER A 92 17.91 -5.51 -2.98
N TRP A 93 18.39 -4.38 -3.46
CA TRP A 93 17.65 -3.13 -3.62
C TRP A 93 17.82 -2.64 -5.05
N CYS A 94 16.80 -1.97 -5.58
CA CYS A 94 16.96 -1.25 -6.83
C CYS A 94 15.87 -0.20 -7.00
N TRP A 95 16.21 0.80 -7.81
CA TRP A 95 15.23 1.72 -8.37
C TRP A 95 14.61 1.06 -9.60
N MET A 96 13.27 0.95 -9.61
CA MET A 96 12.55 0.34 -10.73
C MET A 96 11.62 1.34 -11.40
N GLY A 97 11.71 1.41 -12.73
CA GLY A 97 10.68 2.02 -13.56
C GLY A 97 9.51 1.06 -13.85
N PRO A 98 8.38 1.56 -14.36
CA PRO A 98 7.18 0.74 -14.61
C PRO A 98 7.42 -0.48 -15.51
N ALA A 99 8.26 -0.34 -16.55
CA ALA A 99 8.60 -1.44 -17.46
C ALA A 99 9.37 -2.55 -16.75
N GLN A 100 10.33 -2.18 -15.89
CA GLN A 100 11.12 -3.15 -15.13
C GLN A 100 10.24 -3.89 -14.12
N MET A 101 9.37 -3.17 -13.40
CA MET A 101 8.40 -3.76 -12.48
C MET A 101 7.50 -4.80 -13.16
N ALA A 102 7.08 -4.53 -14.39
CA ALA A 102 6.28 -5.49 -15.17
C ALA A 102 7.07 -6.76 -15.53
N SER A 103 8.38 -6.63 -15.81
CA SER A 103 9.24 -7.74 -16.21
C SER A 103 9.64 -8.66 -15.04
N VAL A 104 9.96 -8.09 -13.88
CA VAL A 104 10.44 -8.84 -12.71
C VAL A 104 9.30 -9.39 -11.85
N GLY A 105 8.09 -8.85 -12.02
CA GLY A 105 6.94 -9.19 -11.21
C GLY A 105 6.96 -8.50 -9.85
N VAL A 106 5.80 -7.96 -9.47
CA VAL A 106 5.56 -7.37 -8.16
C VAL A 106 4.25 -7.87 -7.57
N THR A 107 4.17 -7.85 -6.25
CA THR A 107 2.99 -8.33 -5.53
C THR A 107 1.75 -7.48 -5.84
N ALA A 108 0.55 -8.05 -5.67
CA ALA A 108 -0.70 -7.30 -5.82
C ALA A 108 -0.80 -6.11 -4.84
N GLY A 109 -0.17 -6.21 -3.66
CA GLY A 109 -0.07 -5.13 -2.69
C GLY A 109 0.71 -3.93 -3.24
N VAL A 110 1.86 -4.17 -3.88
CA VAL A 110 2.65 -3.12 -4.53
C VAL A 110 1.85 -2.37 -5.60
N LYS A 111 1.08 -3.10 -6.43
CA LYS A 111 0.23 -2.48 -7.45
C LYS A 111 -0.80 -1.52 -6.85
N LYS A 112 -1.39 -1.88 -5.70
CA LYS A 112 -2.32 -1.02 -4.98
C LYS A 112 -1.64 0.23 -4.42
N VAL A 113 -0.44 0.10 -3.86
CA VAL A 113 0.35 1.24 -3.37
C VAL A 113 0.68 2.21 -4.50
N ILE A 114 1.09 1.71 -5.67
CA ILE A 114 1.37 2.55 -6.84
C ILE A 114 0.13 3.31 -7.28
N ALA A 115 -1.02 2.63 -7.36
CA ALA A 115 -2.28 3.30 -7.72
C ALA A 115 -2.61 4.43 -6.73
N ALA A 116 -2.52 4.17 -5.42
CA ALA A 116 -2.77 5.18 -4.38
C ALA A 116 -1.84 6.39 -4.50
N VAL A 117 -0.55 6.16 -4.76
CA VAL A 117 0.45 7.23 -4.94
C VAL A 117 0.20 8.02 -6.24
N CYS A 118 -0.13 7.35 -7.34
CA CYS A 118 -0.37 8.00 -8.63
C CYS A 118 -1.70 8.76 -8.69
N ASP A 119 -2.77 8.26 -8.07
CA ASP A 119 -4.07 8.93 -8.07
C ASP A 119 -4.03 10.27 -7.32
N GLN A 120 -3.18 10.38 -6.30
CA GLN A 120 -2.90 11.63 -5.58
C GLN A 120 -2.18 12.70 -6.45
N SER A 121 -1.51 12.28 -7.54
CA SER A 121 -0.80 13.20 -8.44
C SER A 121 -1.70 13.76 -9.57
N ARG A 122 -2.91 13.22 -9.75
CA ARG A 122 -3.86 13.75 -10.72
C ARG A 122 -4.53 14.99 -10.14
N PRO A 123 -4.47 16.16 -10.81
CA PRO A 123 -5.24 17.32 -10.37
C PRO A 123 -6.72 16.93 -10.38
N ILE A 124 -7.40 17.19 -9.26
CA ILE A 124 -8.85 17.01 -9.13
C ILE A 124 -9.50 17.73 -10.32
N PRO A 125 -10.30 17.05 -11.17
CA PRO A 125 -11.07 17.75 -12.18
C PRO A 125 -11.98 18.74 -11.45
N LYS A 126 -11.75 20.04 -11.66
CA LYS A 126 -12.68 21.09 -11.23
C LYS A 126 -14.00 20.85 -11.96
N GLY A 127 -14.93 20.12 -11.35
CA GLY A 127 -16.26 19.89 -11.92
C GLY A 127 -16.96 18.57 -11.63
N ALA A 128 -16.43 17.67 -10.78
CA ALA A 128 -17.22 16.51 -10.36
C ALA A 128 -18.14 16.90 -9.19
N ALA A 129 -19.33 17.41 -9.53
CA ALA A 129 -20.41 17.63 -8.58
C ALA A 129 -20.67 16.36 -7.76
N VAL A 130 -20.66 16.51 -6.43
CA VAL A 130 -21.11 15.50 -5.47
C VAL A 130 -22.56 15.16 -5.79
N THR A 131 -22.80 14.04 -6.47
CA THR A 131 -24.14 13.48 -6.57
C THR A 131 -24.48 12.88 -5.21
N LYS A 132 -25.12 13.69 -4.35
CA LYS A 132 -25.79 13.21 -3.13
C LYS A 132 -26.67 12.02 -3.52
N ARG A 133 -26.29 10.81 -3.13
CA ARG A 133 -27.21 9.67 -3.16
C ARG A 133 -28.37 10.01 -2.23
N LYS A 134 -29.54 10.19 -2.83
CA LYS A 134 -30.81 10.41 -2.16
C LYS A 134 -31.09 9.17 -1.29
N ARG A 135 -31.24 9.37 0.02
CA ARG A 135 -31.64 8.34 0.98
C ARG A 135 -33.02 7.82 0.56
N ALA A 136 -33.09 6.60 0.04
CA ALA A 136 -34.36 5.94 -0.24
C ALA A 136 -34.98 5.52 1.10
N THR A 137 -36.14 6.07 1.40
CA THR A 137 -37.05 5.62 2.45
C THR A 137 -37.55 4.21 2.13
N ASN A 138 -37.61 3.42 3.20
CA ASN A 138 -38.04 2.03 3.29
C ASN A 138 -39.39 1.78 2.59
N ASP A 139 -39.47 0.77 1.72
CA ASP A 139 -40.72 0.04 1.50
C ASP A 139 -40.42 -1.46 1.38
N GLY A 140 -41.18 -2.25 2.12
CA GLY A 140 -40.84 -3.62 2.47
C GLY A 140 -41.07 -4.61 1.33
N SER A 141 -39.99 -5.05 0.68
CA SER A 141 -39.82 -6.44 0.22
C SER A 141 -38.36 -6.71 -0.16
N GLN A 142 -37.53 -7.13 0.79
CA GLN A 142 -36.28 -7.81 0.42
C GLN A 142 -36.60 -9.28 0.18
N PRO A 143 -36.33 -9.84 -1.01
CA PRO A 143 -36.41 -11.28 -1.21
C PRO A 143 -35.35 -11.95 -0.34
N THR A 144 -35.76 -12.92 0.46
CA THR A 144 -34.86 -13.69 1.32
C THR A 144 -34.01 -14.66 0.50
N LEU A 145 -32.83 -14.98 1.04
CA LEU A 145 -31.80 -15.86 0.47
C LEU A 145 -32.31 -17.25 0.04
N SER A 146 -33.47 -17.68 0.52
CA SER A 146 -34.15 -18.90 0.09
C SER A 146 -34.71 -18.85 -1.34
N SER A 147 -34.79 -17.66 -1.96
CA SER A 147 -35.15 -17.50 -3.38
C SER A 147 -34.04 -17.91 -4.36
N PHE A 148 -32.80 -18.07 -3.89
CA PHE A 148 -31.64 -18.42 -4.73
C PHE A 148 -31.32 -19.92 -4.75
N PHE A 149 -31.83 -20.72 -3.82
CA PHE A 149 -31.54 -22.16 -3.71
C PHE A 149 -32.80 -23.02 -3.78
N GLY A 150 -33.66 -22.77 -4.77
CA GLY A 150 -34.91 -23.49 -4.93
C GLY A 150 -35.32 -23.72 -6.38
N LYS A 151 -34.72 -24.72 -7.04
CA LYS A 151 -35.41 -25.83 -7.74
C LYS A 151 -34.42 -26.66 -8.56
N SER A 152 -34.34 -27.93 -8.15
CA SER A 152 -33.87 -29.16 -8.80
C SER A 152 -32.57 -29.17 -9.59
#